data_AF-A0A9D2M0I3-F1
#
_entry.id   AF-A0A9D2M0I3-F1
#
_cell.length_a   1.000
_cell.length_b   1.000
_cell.length_c   1.000
_cell.angle_alpha   90.00
_cell.angle_beta   90.00
_cell.angle_gamma   90.00
#
_symmetry.space_group_name_H-M   'P 1'
#
loop_
_entity.id
_entity.type
_entity.pdbx_description
1 polymer ?
#
loop_
_entity_poly.entity_id
_entity_poly.type
_entity_poly.pdbx_seq_one_letter_code
_entity_poly.pdbx_strand_id
1 'polypeptide(L)'
;MSLLDSLFQLLGPQLEGVELRRAWGPGWGSRLVRGPVVSGEVLSTRWAGQSQETQVRLTVFAPEASQRRETAEALEAAVRQCCPGCVELCREGEREDSQTRLGCLPLRLTFGSGGVAGQEVKLGGKTYPAAGAAVTSTFSGTPLTAVGEEEPFAWQDAQWSYQVELTGIHVPGLERMAAFTAEIGDDVYTGCRWKKLDPAGGKAVFQAAGRQGKEELA
;
A
#
# COMPACT_ATOMS: atom_id res chain seq x y z
N MET A 1 -5.59 -8.65 -3.06
CA MET A 1 -6.53 -8.02 -4.00
C MET A 1 -6.26 -6.51 -3.98
N SER A 2 -6.16 -5.83 -5.12
CA SER A 2 -5.82 -4.39 -5.13
C SER A 2 -7.07 -3.51 -4.94
N LEU A 3 -6.91 -2.30 -4.40
CA LEU A 3 -8.02 -1.33 -4.23
C LEU A 3 -8.82 -1.13 -5.52
N LEU A 4 -8.12 -1.08 -6.66
CA LEU A 4 -8.74 -0.91 -7.96
C LEU A 4 -9.61 -2.11 -8.37
N ASP A 5 -9.20 -3.33 -8.04
CA ASP A 5 -10.00 -4.53 -8.31
C ASP A 5 -11.27 -4.55 -7.48
N SER A 6 -11.17 -4.22 -6.19
CA SER A 6 -12.32 -4.10 -5.31
C SER A 6 -13.29 -3.03 -5.80
N LEU A 7 -12.76 -1.89 -6.28
CA LEU A 7 -13.57 -0.81 -6.84
C LEU A 7 -14.32 -1.27 -8.10
N PHE A 8 -13.67 -1.99 -9.01
CA PHE A 8 -14.35 -2.53 -10.20
C PHE A 8 -15.41 -3.56 -9.87
N GLN A 9 -15.19 -4.42 -8.87
CA GLN A 9 -16.20 -5.37 -8.42
C GLN A 9 -17.43 -4.68 -7.82
N LEU A 10 -17.24 -3.55 -7.12
CA LEU A 10 -18.33 -2.77 -6.55
C LEU A 10 -19.11 -1.97 -7.61
N LEU A 11 -18.39 -1.37 -8.57
CA LEU A 11 -18.99 -0.49 -9.58
C LEU A 11 -19.61 -1.25 -10.75
N GLY A 12 -19.05 -2.41 -11.12
CA GLY A 12 -19.49 -3.20 -12.28
C GLY A 12 -21.02 -3.44 -12.31
N PRO A 13 -21.64 -3.90 -11.21
CA PRO A 13 -23.09 -4.11 -11.16
C PRO A 13 -23.94 -2.84 -11.30
N GLN A 14 -23.37 -1.65 -11.06
CA GLN A 14 -24.09 -0.36 -11.11
C GLN A 14 -24.00 0.32 -12.49
N LEU A 15 -23.10 -0.15 -13.37
CA LEU A 15 -22.79 0.48 -14.64
C LEU A 15 -23.12 -0.47 -15.79
N GLU A 16 -24.42 -0.64 -16.06
CA GLU A 16 -24.90 -1.50 -17.13
C GLU A 16 -24.34 -1.07 -18.50
N GLY A 17 -23.82 -2.03 -19.27
CA GLY A 17 -23.28 -1.78 -20.60
C GLY A 17 -21.95 -1.01 -20.63
N VAL A 18 -21.34 -0.73 -19.47
CA VAL A 18 -20.04 -0.08 -19.36
C VAL A 18 -18.96 -1.12 -19.12
N GLU A 19 -17.90 -1.07 -19.91
CA GLU A 19 -16.78 -1.97 -19.73
C GLU A 19 -15.70 -1.35 -18.81
N LEU A 20 -15.34 -2.06 -17.75
CA LEU A 20 -14.30 -1.64 -16.80
C LEU A 20 -12.96 -2.28 -17.15
N ARG A 21 -11.91 -1.47 -17.28
CA ARG A 21 -10.54 -1.94 -17.62
C ARG A 21 -9.49 -1.27 -16.74
N ARG A 22 -8.40 -1.97 -16.45
CA ARG A 22 -7.21 -1.33 -15.90
C ARG A 22 -6.49 -0.56 -17.00
N ALA A 23 -6.03 0.65 -16.69
CA ALA A 23 -5.12 1.36 -17.59
C ALA A 23 -3.85 0.52 -17.80
N TRP A 24 -3.27 0.57 -19.00
CA TRP A 24 -2.03 -0.13 -19.36
C TRP A 24 -2.11 -1.66 -19.32
N GLY A 25 -3.31 -2.24 -19.19
CA GLY A 25 -3.53 -3.67 -19.31
C GLY A 25 -3.36 -4.17 -20.76
N PRO A 26 -3.28 -5.50 -20.98
CA PRO A 26 -3.29 -6.08 -22.31
C PRO A 26 -4.51 -5.58 -23.13
N GLY A 27 -4.26 -5.05 -24.33
CA GLY A 27 -5.31 -4.44 -25.17
C GLY A 27 -5.53 -2.93 -24.98
N TRP A 28 -4.79 -2.29 -24.07
CA TRP A 28 -4.77 -0.82 -23.97
C TRP A 28 -4.14 -0.20 -25.23
N GLY A 29 -4.86 0.67 -25.93
CA GLY A 29 -4.38 1.33 -27.15
C GLY A 29 -4.80 0.70 -28.49
N SER A 30 -5.51 -0.43 -28.50
CA SER A 30 -6.06 -0.98 -29.76
C SER A 30 -7.46 -0.41 -30.05
N ARG A 31 -7.49 0.73 -30.75
CA ARG A 31 -8.56 1.32 -31.60
C ARG A 31 -10.06 1.01 -31.33
N LEU A 32 -10.85 2.10 -31.34
CA LEU A 32 -12.32 2.20 -31.37
C LEU A 32 -13.04 1.52 -30.20
N VAL A 33 -13.35 2.32 -29.18
CA VAL A 33 -14.39 1.99 -28.21
C VAL A 33 -15.71 1.83 -28.97
N ARG A 34 -16.36 0.67 -28.84
CA ARG A 34 -17.69 0.42 -29.44
C ARG A 34 -18.84 0.87 -28.53
N GLY A 35 -18.52 1.24 -27.30
CA GLY A 35 -19.43 1.70 -26.26
C GLY A 35 -18.65 2.37 -25.12
N PRO A 36 -19.29 2.67 -23.99
CA PRO A 36 -18.64 3.30 -22.85
C PRO A 36 -17.61 2.37 -22.21
N VAL A 37 -16.42 2.88 -21.96
CA VAL A 37 -15.35 2.20 -21.22
C VAL A 37 -14.88 3.11 -20.09
N VAL A 38 -14.69 2.54 -18.91
CA VAL A 38 -14.02 3.20 -17.79
C VAL A 38 -12.67 2.54 -17.57
N SER A 39 -11.62 3.33 -17.75
CA SER A 39 -10.24 2.92 -17.46
C SER A 39 -9.83 3.38 -16.08
N GLY A 40 -9.31 2.49 -15.24
CA GLY A 40 -8.87 2.82 -13.89
C GLY A 40 -7.37 2.65 -13.68
N GLU A 41 -6.77 3.58 -12.94
CA GLU A 41 -5.38 3.53 -12.50
C GLU A 41 -5.21 4.09 -11.08
N VAL A 42 -4.23 3.56 -10.35
CA VAL A 42 -3.80 4.15 -9.07
C VAL A 42 -2.74 5.20 -9.39
N LEU A 43 -3.05 6.48 -9.17
CA LEU A 43 -2.13 7.59 -9.44
C LEU A 43 -1.05 7.69 -8.37
N SER A 44 -1.44 7.58 -7.12
CA SER A 44 -0.52 7.62 -6.00
C SER A 44 -1.12 6.96 -4.78
N THR A 45 -0.23 6.45 -3.93
CA THR A 45 -0.54 6.03 -2.57
C THR A 45 0.43 6.74 -1.67
N ARG A 46 -0.08 7.61 -0.81
CA ARG A 46 0.70 8.41 0.12
C ARG A 46 0.26 8.07 1.54
N TRP A 47 1.23 7.97 2.42
CA TRP A 47 0.97 7.84 3.84
C TRP A 47 1.24 9.20 4.49
N ALA A 48 0.35 9.62 5.39
CA ALA A 48 0.50 10.82 6.19
C ALA A 48 0.32 10.42 7.66
N GLY A 49 1.39 9.91 8.28
CA GLY A 49 1.32 9.35 9.62
C GLY A 49 0.39 8.13 9.67
N GLN A 50 -0.75 8.28 10.33
CA GLN A 50 -1.73 7.20 10.54
C GLN A 50 -2.77 7.08 9.43
N SER A 51 -2.79 8.00 8.45
CA SER A 51 -3.73 7.95 7.34
C SER A 51 -3.02 7.53 6.05
N GLN A 52 -3.64 6.60 5.34
CA GLN A 52 -3.33 6.31 3.95
C GLN A 52 -4.27 7.13 3.08
N GLU A 53 -3.70 7.91 2.18
CA GLU A 53 -4.42 8.51 1.08
C GLU A 53 -4.05 7.77 -0.21
N THR A 54 -5.04 7.17 -0.87
CA THR A 54 -4.85 6.58 -2.19
C THR A 54 -5.66 7.36 -3.21
N GLN A 55 -4.97 7.95 -4.19
CA GLN A 55 -5.60 8.62 -5.31
C GLN A 55 -5.75 7.64 -6.47
N VAL A 56 -6.98 7.42 -6.90
CA VAL A 56 -7.36 6.61 -8.04
C VAL A 56 -7.92 7.53 -9.12
N ARG A 57 -7.56 7.30 -10.38
CA ARG A 57 -8.19 7.95 -11.52
C ARG A 57 -9.02 6.94 -12.27
N LEU A 58 -10.29 7.29 -12.49
CA LEU A 58 -11.18 6.61 -13.41
C LEU A 58 -11.40 7.52 -14.61
N THR A 59 -11.07 7.07 -15.81
CA THR A 59 -11.21 7.85 -17.04
C THR A 59 -12.30 7.23 -17.90
N VAL A 60 -13.34 8.01 -18.18
CA VAL A 60 -14.48 7.59 -19.01
C VAL A 60 -14.18 7.90 -20.47
N PHE A 61 -14.33 6.88 -21.32
CA PHE A 61 -14.26 6.96 -22.77
C PHE A 61 -15.61 6.54 -23.34
N ALA A 62 -16.11 7.27 -24.34
CA ALA A 62 -17.25 6.83 -25.14
C ALA A 62 -17.15 7.45 -26.54
N PRO A 63 -17.79 6.84 -27.56
CA PRO A 63 -17.86 7.40 -28.91
C PRO A 63 -18.50 8.80 -28.95
N GLU A 64 -19.61 8.96 -28.22
CA GLU A 64 -20.38 10.20 -28.18
C GLU A 64 -20.14 10.99 -26.89
N ALA A 65 -20.13 12.32 -26.99
CA ALA A 65 -19.91 13.20 -25.84
C ALA A 65 -21.07 13.15 -24.83
N SER A 66 -22.32 13.02 -25.30
CA SER A 66 -23.51 12.79 -24.46
C SER A 66 -23.34 11.52 -23.62
N GLN A 67 -23.06 10.40 -24.28
CA GLN A 67 -22.87 9.11 -23.63
C GLN A 67 -21.70 9.14 -22.63
N ARG A 68 -20.60 9.83 -22.95
CA ARG A 68 -19.47 10.02 -22.03
C ARG A 68 -19.88 10.76 -20.76
N ARG A 69 -20.70 11.82 -20.88
CA ARG A 69 -21.20 12.58 -19.71
C ARG A 69 -22.18 11.76 -18.88
N GLU A 70 -23.13 11.09 -19.51
CA GLU A 70 -24.09 10.21 -18.83
C GLU A 70 -23.37 9.08 -18.06
N THR A 71 -22.37 8.46 -18.70
CA THR A 71 -21.57 7.41 -18.06
C THR A 71 -20.78 7.96 -16.87
N ALA A 72 -20.24 9.17 -16.97
CA ALA A 72 -19.55 9.81 -15.86
C ALA A 72 -20.49 10.18 -14.70
N GLU A 73 -21.70 10.63 -15.00
CA GLU A 73 -22.72 10.93 -13.99
C GLU A 73 -23.18 9.66 -13.27
N ALA A 74 -23.42 8.57 -14.01
CA ALA A 74 -23.72 7.27 -13.43
C ALA A 74 -22.56 6.76 -12.56
N LEU A 75 -21.32 6.92 -13.04
CA LEU A 75 -20.12 6.55 -12.29
C LEU A 75 -19.98 7.35 -10.99
N GLU A 76 -20.22 8.66 -11.00
CA GLU A 76 -20.21 9.47 -9.77
C GLU A 76 -21.28 9.03 -8.78
N ALA A 77 -22.49 8.78 -9.25
CA ALA A 77 -23.58 8.30 -8.41
C ALA A 77 -23.22 6.95 -7.77
N ALA A 78 -22.71 6.01 -8.57
CA ALA A 78 -22.27 4.70 -8.10
C ALA A 78 -21.13 4.80 -7.08
N VAL A 79 -20.13 5.68 -7.29
CA VAL A 79 -19.06 5.91 -6.32
C VAL A 79 -19.63 6.47 -5.01
N ARG A 80 -20.47 7.52 -5.07
CA ARG A 80 -21.08 8.12 -3.86
C ARG A 80 -21.93 7.11 -3.09
N GLN A 81 -22.62 6.21 -3.77
CA GLN A 81 -23.49 5.22 -3.16
C GLN A 81 -22.72 4.01 -2.59
N CYS A 82 -21.73 3.50 -3.32
CA CYS A 82 -21.11 2.21 -3.04
C CYS A 82 -19.70 2.29 -2.44
N CYS A 83 -19.07 3.48 -2.41
CA CYS A 83 -17.69 3.64 -1.96
C CYS A 83 -17.59 4.54 -0.72
N PRO A 84 -17.95 4.05 0.49
CA PRO A 84 -17.95 4.86 1.71
C PRO A 84 -16.55 5.35 2.12
N GLY A 85 -15.47 4.71 1.62
CA GLY A 85 -14.10 5.16 1.84
C GLY A 85 -13.60 6.26 0.89
N CYS A 86 -14.42 6.67 -0.08
CA CYS A 86 -14.09 7.76 -1.00
C CYS A 86 -14.36 9.10 -0.30
N VAL A 87 -13.31 9.75 0.18
CA VAL A 87 -13.39 11.02 0.92
C VAL A 87 -13.48 12.23 0.01
N GLU A 88 -13.01 12.11 -1.23
CA GLU A 88 -13.08 13.16 -2.24
C GLU A 88 -13.36 12.55 -3.62
N LEU A 89 -14.22 13.22 -4.39
CA LEU A 89 -14.58 12.88 -5.76
C LEU A 89 -14.55 14.16 -6.59
N CYS A 90 -13.63 14.24 -7.55
CA CYS A 90 -13.45 15.40 -8.40
C CYS A 90 -13.57 15.01 -9.88
N ARG A 91 -14.54 15.58 -10.59
CA ARG A 91 -14.63 15.51 -12.05
C ARG A 91 -13.64 16.50 -12.66
N GLU A 92 -12.71 15.99 -13.46
CA GLU A 92 -11.81 16.83 -14.25
C GLU A 92 -12.51 17.30 -15.54
N GLY A 93 -11.96 18.31 -16.21
CA GLY A 93 -12.47 18.78 -17.49
C GLY A 93 -12.33 17.74 -18.60
N GLU A 94 -13.29 17.74 -19.53
CA GLU A 94 -13.24 16.89 -20.74
C GLU A 94 -12.00 17.25 -21.56
N ARG A 95 -11.25 16.23 -22.01
CA ARG A 95 -10.00 16.41 -22.74
C ARG A 95 -9.76 15.30 -23.75
N GLU A 96 -8.79 15.48 -24.63
CA GLU A 96 -8.28 14.39 -25.47
C GLU A 96 -7.23 13.60 -24.70
N ASP A 97 -7.35 12.28 -24.69
CA ASP A 97 -6.32 11.40 -24.16
C ASP A 97 -5.12 11.32 -25.12
N SER A 98 -3.92 11.55 -24.60
CA SER A 98 -2.72 11.68 -25.42
C SER A 98 -2.30 10.38 -26.12
N GLN A 99 -2.76 9.23 -25.63
CA GLN A 99 -2.38 7.92 -26.15
C GLN A 99 -3.37 7.40 -27.17
N THR A 100 -4.64 7.41 -26.80
CA THR A 100 -5.73 6.85 -27.60
C THR A 100 -6.30 7.86 -28.58
N ARG A 101 -6.02 9.16 -28.38
CA ARG A 101 -6.59 10.28 -29.15
C ARG A 101 -8.11 10.36 -29.09
N LEU A 102 -8.69 9.76 -28.05
CA LEU A 102 -10.13 9.78 -27.81
C LEU A 102 -10.49 10.89 -26.83
N GLY A 103 -11.68 11.46 -27.02
CA GLY A 103 -12.29 12.30 -26.00
C GLY A 103 -12.52 11.49 -24.71
N CYS A 104 -12.10 12.04 -23.58
CA CYS A 104 -12.20 11.39 -22.29
C CYS A 104 -12.61 12.37 -21.19
N LEU A 105 -13.26 11.83 -20.16
CA LEU A 105 -13.64 12.57 -18.97
C LEU A 105 -13.02 11.88 -17.74
N PRO A 106 -11.97 12.44 -17.15
CA PRO A 106 -11.34 11.88 -15.97
C PRO A 106 -12.13 12.24 -14.70
N LEU A 107 -12.24 11.27 -13.79
CA LEU A 107 -12.69 11.43 -12.43
C LEU A 107 -11.55 11.01 -11.51
N ARG A 108 -11.27 11.86 -10.52
CA ARG A 108 -10.29 11.59 -9.47
C ARG A 108 -11.02 11.23 -8.19
N LEU A 109 -10.65 10.08 -7.65
CA LEU A 109 -11.14 9.57 -6.38
C LEU A 109 -10.00 9.63 -5.38
N THR A 110 -10.26 10.19 -4.21
CA THR A 110 -9.35 10.12 -3.07
C THR A 110 -9.97 9.18 -2.05
N PHE A 111 -9.30 8.06 -1.81
CA PHE A 111 -9.66 7.14 -0.74
C PHE A 111 -8.79 7.44 0.47
N GLY A 112 -9.43 7.84 1.56
CA GLY A 112 -8.79 7.93 2.86
C GLY A 112 -9.07 6.63 3.60
N SER A 113 -8.03 5.96 4.11
CA SER A 113 -8.27 5.03 5.21
C SER A 113 -8.72 5.88 6.40
N GLY A 114 -10.01 5.83 6.77
CA GLY A 114 -10.41 6.23 8.12
C GLY A 114 -9.45 5.56 9.09
N GLY A 115 -8.74 6.37 9.89
CA GLY A 115 -7.48 5.97 10.52
C GLY A 115 -7.58 4.59 11.16
N VAL A 116 -6.85 3.62 10.59
CA VAL A 116 -6.42 2.48 11.39
C VAL A 116 -5.44 3.10 12.37
N ALA A 117 -5.70 2.99 13.67
CA ALA A 117 -4.85 3.58 14.70
C ALA A 117 -3.39 3.21 14.39
N GLY A 118 -2.62 4.19 13.91
CA GLY A 118 -1.24 3.93 13.53
C GLY A 118 -0.49 3.44 14.75
N GLN A 119 0.42 2.51 14.54
CA GLN A 119 1.23 1.97 15.62
C GLN A 119 2.28 2.99 16.03
N GLU A 120 2.35 3.30 17.32
CA GLU A 120 3.49 4.02 17.87
C GLU A 120 4.71 3.10 17.87
N VAL A 121 5.78 3.56 17.22
CA VAL A 121 7.08 2.89 17.25
C VAL A 121 8.08 3.82 17.91
N LYS A 122 8.83 3.32 18.89
CA LYS A 122 9.94 4.11 19.47
C LYS A 122 11.22 3.72 18.78
N LEU A 123 11.93 4.68 18.19
CA LEU A 123 13.23 4.46 17.59
C LEU A 123 14.26 5.32 18.32
N GLY A 124 15.30 4.70 18.89
CA GLY A 124 16.32 5.41 19.65
C GLY A 124 15.74 6.24 20.82
N GLY A 125 14.69 5.75 21.46
CA GLY A 125 14.01 6.41 22.59
C GLY A 125 13.02 7.52 22.21
N LYS A 126 12.83 7.82 20.92
CA LYS A 126 11.83 8.79 20.44
C LYS A 126 10.64 8.08 19.83
N THR A 127 9.43 8.51 20.17
CA THR A 127 8.19 7.96 19.61
C THR A 127 7.92 8.56 18.23
N TYR A 128 7.60 7.69 17.28
CA TYR A 128 7.23 8.04 15.91
C TYR A 128 5.93 7.33 15.52
N PRO A 129 5.05 7.99 14.76
CA PRO A 129 3.92 7.32 14.16
C PRO A 129 4.37 6.48 12.96
N ALA A 130 3.90 5.23 12.90
CA ALA A 130 4.00 4.38 11.72
C ALA A 130 2.61 3.83 11.38
N ALA A 131 2.37 3.57 10.11
CA ALA A 131 1.14 2.91 9.65
C ALA A 131 1.11 1.42 10.01
N GLY A 132 2.28 0.81 10.18
CA GLY A 132 2.42 -0.59 10.55
C GLY A 132 3.87 -1.05 10.56
N ALA A 133 4.08 -2.21 11.17
CA ALA A 133 5.35 -2.90 11.23
C ALA A 133 5.15 -4.38 10.86
N ALA A 134 5.96 -4.89 9.93
CA ALA A 134 6.07 -6.30 9.62
C ALA A 134 7.41 -6.83 10.09
N VAL A 135 7.41 -7.95 10.81
CA VAL A 135 8.62 -8.56 11.38
C VAL A 135 8.82 -9.92 10.74
N THR A 136 10.03 -10.14 10.22
CA THR A 136 10.49 -11.45 9.75
C THR A 136 11.64 -11.90 10.65
N SER A 137 11.50 -13.07 11.27
CA SER A 137 12.58 -13.69 12.04
C SER A 137 13.29 -14.75 11.19
N THR A 138 14.61 -14.78 11.30
CA THR A 138 15.46 -15.80 10.67
C THR A 138 16.35 -16.40 11.74
N PHE A 139 16.30 -17.73 11.86
CA PHE A 139 17.21 -18.50 12.68
C PHE A 139 18.34 -19.05 11.82
N SER A 140 19.57 -18.96 12.33
CA SER A 140 20.74 -19.58 11.72
C SER A 140 21.56 -20.29 12.79
N GLY A 141 22.15 -21.43 12.43
CA GLY A 141 23.05 -22.19 13.29
C GLY A 141 23.43 -23.49 12.61
N THR A 142 24.50 -24.12 13.07
CA THR A 142 24.89 -25.45 12.60
C THR A 142 24.26 -26.51 13.52
N PRO A 143 23.43 -27.44 13.00
CA PRO A 143 22.82 -28.47 13.84
C PRO A 143 23.90 -29.43 14.35
N LEU A 144 23.90 -29.66 15.67
CA LEU A 144 24.71 -30.69 16.30
C LEU A 144 23.83 -31.93 16.49
N THR A 145 24.14 -32.98 15.73
CA THR A 145 23.37 -34.23 15.68
C THR A 145 24.23 -35.36 16.20
N ALA A 146 23.67 -36.24 17.04
CA ALA A 146 24.38 -37.40 17.52
C ALA A 146 24.56 -38.44 16.40
N VAL A 147 25.59 -39.29 16.51
CA VAL A 147 25.86 -40.33 15.50
C VAL A 147 24.72 -41.34 15.49
N GLY A 148 23.99 -41.42 14.37
CA GLY A 148 22.87 -42.34 14.18
C GLY A 148 21.49 -41.74 14.50
N GLU A 149 21.42 -40.47 14.87
CA GLU A 149 20.16 -39.75 15.08
C GLU A 149 19.89 -38.79 13.90
N GLU A 150 18.61 -38.53 13.63
CA GLU A 150 18.18 -37.56 12.61
C GLU A 150 17.84 -36.19 13.19
N GLU A 151 17.48 -36.13 14.48
CA GLU A 151 17.11 -34.88 15.17
C GLU A 151 18.32 -34.25 15.88
N PRO A 152 18.58 -32.93 15.69
CA PRO A 152 19.67 -32.24 16.37
C PRO A 152 19.36 -32.02 17.85
N PHE A 153 20.32 -32.33 18.73
CA PHE A 153 20.19 -32.10 20.18
C PHE A 153 20.63 -30.69 20.60
N ALA A 154 21.42 -30.01 19.77
CA ALA A 154 21.87 -28.65 20.00
C ALA A 154 22.17 -27.93 18.68
N TRP A 155 22.39 -26.62 18.76
CA TRP A 155 22.78 -25.79 17.62
C TRP A 155 24.04 -24.99 17.97
N GLN A 156 25.08 -25.13 17.17
CA GLN A 156 26.30 -24.34 17.28
C GLN A 156 26.12 -23.01 16.55
N ASP A 157 26.65 -21.93 17.13
CA ASP A 157 26.56 -20.55 16.59
C ASP A 157 25.11 -20.13 16.30
N ALA A 158 24.19 -20.60 17.15
CA ALA A 158 22.77 -20.31 17.05
C ALA A 158 22.53 -18.81 17.22
N GLN A 159 22.02 -18.17 16.17
CA GLN A 159 21.74 -16.75 16.16
C GLN A 159 20.36 -16.49 15.54
N TRP A 160 19.58 -15.68 16.24
CA TRP A 160 18.38 -15.08 15.68
C TRP A 160 18.73 -13.75 15.04
N SER A 161 18.11 -13.46 13.91
CA SER A 161 18.09 -12.13 13.32
C SER A 161 16.67 -11.76 12.97
N TYR A 162 16.34 -10.49 13.14
CA TYR A 162 15.01 -9.96 12.90
C TYR A 162 15.11 -8.87 11.86
N GLN A 163 14.31 -8.94 10.80
CA GLN A 163 14.13 -7.85 9.86
C GLN A 163 12.77 -7.23 10.11
N VAL A 164 12.76 -5.91 10.30
CA VAL A 164 11.54 -5.14 10.53
C VAL A 164 11.35 -4.17 9.36
N GLU A 165 10.20 -4.27 8.70
CA GLU A 165 9.72 -3.30 7.72
C GLU A 165 8.67 -2.40 8.36
N LEU A 166 9.00 -1.12 8.48
CA LEU A 166 8.08 -0.06 8.88
C LEU A 166 7.47 0.58 7.63
N THR A 167 6.16 0.76 7.67
CA THR A 167 5.38 1.45 6.64
C THR A 167 4.76 2.72 7.19
N GLY A 168 4.61 3.75 6.35
CA GLY A 168 4.05 5.05 6.71
C GLY A 168 4.94 5.93 7.59
N ILE A 169 6.25 5.65 7.66
CA ILE A 169 7.18 6.42 8.48
C ILE A 169 7.86 7.53 7.65
N HIS A 170 7.42 8.78 7.86
CA HIS A 170 7.89 9.95 7.13
C HIS A 170 8.68 10.91 8.04
N VAL A 171 9.79 10.41 8.58
CA VAL A 171 10.62 11.16 9.52
C VAL A 171 11.96 11.49 8.85
N PRO A 172 12.27 12.78 8.59
CA PRO A 172 13.58 13.16 8.11
C PRO A 172 14.63 12.97 9.22
N GLY A 173 15.85 12.57 8.85
CA GLY A 173 16.97 12.43 9.79
C GLY A 173 17.16 11.02 10.36
N LEU A 174 16.28 10.06 10.04
CA LEU A 174 16.46 8.66 10.45
C LEU A 174 17.77 8.07 9.91
N GLU A 175 18.23 8.53 8.75
CA GLU A 175 19.49 8.11 8.12
C GLU A 175 20.73 8.40 8.98
N ARG A 176 20.63 9.34 9.93
CA ARG A 176 21.72 9.71 10.85
C ARG A 176 21.85 8.74 12.03
N MET A 177 20.87 7.86 12.23
CA MET A 177 20.88 6.87 13.30
C MET A 177 21.63 5.61 12.84
N ALA A 178 22.91 5.49 13.18
CA ALA A 178 23.74 4.36 12.76
C ALA A 178 23.41 3.05 13.49
N ALA A 179 23.08 3.12 14.77
CA ALA A 179 22.61 2.00 15.59
C ALA A 179 21.58 2.51 16.60
N PHE A 180 20.54 1.72 16.86
CA PHE A 180 19.46 2.12 17.74
C PHE A 180 18.75 0.93 18.37
N THR A 181 17.88 1.22 19.33
CA THR A 181 16.85 0.28 19.83
C THR A 181 15.51 0.66 19.22
N ALA A 182 14.65 -0.33 19.00
CA ALA A 182 13.30 -0.09 18.53
C ALA A 182 12.28 -0.75 19.48
N GLU A 183 11.23 -0.03 19.89
CA GLU A 183 10.07 -0.62 20.56
C GLU A 183 8.89 -0.63 19.60
N ILE A 184 8.27 -1.79 19.41
CA ILE A 184 7.15 -1.99 18.49
C ILE A 184 6.12 -2.86 19.21
N GLY A 185 5.03 -2.24 19.67
CA GLY A 185 4.08 -2.89 20.57
C GLY A 185 4.77 -3.29 21.88
N ASP A 186 4.65 -4.56 22.24
CA ASP A 186 5.26 -5.11 23.46
C ASP A 186 6.70 -5.61 23.25
N ASP A 187 7.24 -5.56 22.03
CA ASP A 187 8.59 -6.03 21.75
C ASP A 187 9.63 -4.91 21.77
N VAL A 188 10.79 -5.23 22.33
CA VAL A 188 12.00 -4.40 22.30
C VAL A 188 13.06 -5.08 21.43
N TYR A 189 13.43 -4.41 20.34
CA TYR A 189 14.45 -4.83 19.41
C TYR A 189 15.77 -4.11 19.71
N THR A 190 16.86 -4.87 19.75
CA THR A 190 18.19 -4.37 20.10
C THR A 190 19.22 -4.66 19.00
N GLY A 191 20.28 -3.85 18.97
CA GLY A 191 21.30 -3.92 17.92
C GLY A 191 20.75 -3.54 16.54
N CYS A 192 19.74 -2.65 16.48
CA CYS A 192 19.08 -2.30 15.24
C CYS A 192 20.01 -1.49 14.33
N ARG A 193 20.01 -1.82 13.04
CA ARG A 193 20.73 -1.09 11.98
C ARG A 193 19.87 -0.97 10.73
N TRP A 194 19.89 0.20 10.10
CA TRP A 194 19.17 0.41 8.85
C TRP A 194 19.71 -0.47 7.73
N LYS A 195 18.81 -1.16 7.04
CA LYS A 195 19.08 -1.90 5.80
C LYS A 195 18.64 -1.09 4.59
N LYS A 196 17.51 -0.39 4.69
CA LYS A 196 16.97 0.47 3.64
C LYS A 196 16.13 1.59 4.24
N LEU A 197 16.26 2.79 3.70
CA LEU A 197 15.41 3.94 4.03
C LEU A 197 14.86 4.52 2.73
N ASP A 198 13.55 4.74 2.70
CA ASP A 198 12.84 5.48 1.66
C ASP A 198 11.90 6.50 2.33
N PRO A 199 12.44 7.66 2.74
CA PRO A 199 11.65 8.69 3.45
C PRO A 199 10.52 9.27 2.60
N ALA A 200 10.69 9.30 1.28
CA ALA A 200 9.68 9.82 0.34
C ALA A 200 8.53 8.82 0.16
N GLY A 201 8.84 7.51 0.07
CA GLY A 201 7.86 6.43 0.00
C GLY A 201 7.30 5.98 1.36
N GLY A 202 7.80 6.54 2.47
CA GLY A 202 7.33 6.22 3.82
C GLY A 202 7.71 4.82 4.28
N LYS A 203 8.81 4.27 3.77
CA LYS A 203 9.26 2.92 4.09
C LYS A 203 10.62 2.95 4.77
N ALA A 204 10.77 2.18 5.83
CA ALA A 204 12.05 1.97 6.48
C ALA A 204 12.23 0.50 6.83
N VAL A 205 13.40 -0.05 6.55
CA VAL A 205 13.74 -1.45 6.86
C VAL A 205 14.99 -1.45 7.72
N PHE A 206 14.92 -2.09 8.88
CA PHE A 206 16.08 -2.31 9.73
C PHE A 206 16.23 -3.78 10.09
N GLN A 207 17.45 -4.16 10.44
CA GLN A 207 17.78 -5.47 10.99
C GLN A 207 18.10 -5.32 12.48
N ALA A 208 17.62 -6.23 13.31
CA ALA A 208 17.91 -6.31 14.74
C ALA A 208 18.54 -7.66 15.08
N ALA A 209 19.47 -7.64 16.04
CA ALA A 209 20.18 -8.82 16.52
C ALA A 209 19.47 -9.48 17.71
N GLY A 210 18.71 -8.70 18.48
CA GLY A 210 17.94 -9.18 19.62
C GLY A 210 16.49 -8.72 19.57
N ARG A 211 15.62 -9.50 20.21
CA ARG A 211 14.21 -9.21 20.50
C ARG A 211 13.93 -9.66 21.92
N GLN A 212 13.28 -8.82 22.72
CA GLN A 212 12.82 -9.11 24.08
C GLN A 212 11.35 -8.71 24.19
N GLY A 213 10.48 -9.59 24.68
CA GLY A 213 9.09 -9.22 24.98
C GLY A 213 9.00 -8.46 26.30
N LYS A 214 8.13 -7.45 26.40
CA LYS A 214 7.91 -6.67 27.63
C LYS A 214 7.37 -7.49 28.80
N GLU A 215 6.76 -8.66 28.56
CA GLU A 215 6.29 -9.56 29.63
C GLU A 215 7.42 -10.34 30.33
N GLU A 216 8.63 -10.39 29.77
CA GLU A 216 9.78 -11.08 30.40
C GLU A 216 10.62 -10.15 31.29
N LEU A 217 10.21 -8.89 31.47
CA LEU A 217 10.93 -7.86 32.24
C LEU A 217 10.21 -7.43 33.54
N ALA A 218 9.20 -8.18 33.98
CA ALA A 218 8.48 -7.94 35.24
C ALA A 218 8.97 -8.85 36.38
#